data_AF-A0A6A5TBU2-F1
#
_entry.id   AF-A0A6A5TBU2-F1
#
_cell.length_a   1.000
_cell.length_b   1.000
_cell.length_c   1.000
_cell.angle_alpha   90.00
_cell.angle_beta   90.00
_cell.angle_gamma   90.00
#
_symmetry.space_group_name_H-M   'P 1'
#
loop_
_entity.id
_entity.type
_entity.pdbx_description
1 polymer ?
#
loop_
_entity_poly.entity_id
_entity_poly.type
_entity_poly.pdbx_seq_one_letter_code
_entity_poly.pdbx_strand_id
1 'polypeptide(L)'
;MDQSWAEVERMAQAVYAGDAQLAGEYPSTETIERWKKLFGYTHGEAVRLITQQRADVTRERISDEHWDEVSLAKQELGYDREAYEHSLQLPNVFKENNAPIPMISASGEATVLVRMAGLLDSAEKIKEIGKLDEMPEVIEAWIGLGTEKFCVVKQQAYKKIGEWLVQRSVLHQ
;
A
#
# COMPACT_ATOMS: atom_id res chain seq x y z
N MET A 1 -23.66 17.31 14.51
CA MET A 1 -22.28 17.67 14.87
C MET A 1 -21.66 18.39 13.69
N ASP A 2 -20.94 19.46 13.95
CA ASP A 2 -20.19 20.18 12.92
C ASP A 2 -19.05 19.28 12.41
N GLN A 3 -18.97 19.10 11.09
CA GLN A 3 -18.01 18.23 10.43
C GLN A 3 -16.57 18.63 10.74
N SER A 4 -16.32 19.92 10.99
CA SER A 4 -15.00 20.41 11.37
C SER A 4 -14.53 19.89 12.73
N TRP A 5 -15.45 19.75 13.70
CA TRP A 5 -15.09 19.27 15.04
C TRP A 5 -14.82 17.76 15.05
N ALA A 6 -15.60 16.99 14.31
CA ALA A 6 -15.36 15.55 14.16
C ALA A 6 -13.99 15.25 13.53
N GLU A 7 -13.57 16.06 12.55
CA GLU A 7 -12.26 15.92 11.93
C GLU A 7 -11.10 16.25 12.88
N VAL A 8 -11.23 17.32 13.67
CA VAL A 8 -10.22 17.67 14.68
C VAL A 8 -10.10 16.58 15.75
N GLU A 9 -11.22 16.00 16.19
CA GLU A 9 -11.22 14.91 17.15
C GLU A 9 -10.52 13.66 16.59
N ARG A 10 -10.81 13.30 15.33
CA ARG A 10 -10.13 12.20 14.62
C ARG A 10 -8.62 12.42 14.52
N MET A 11 -8.19 13.63 14.13
CA MET A 11 -6.76 13.97 14.06
C MET A 11 -6.10 13.91 15.44
N ALA A 12 -6.77 14.36 16.49
CA ALA A 12 -6.26 14.26 17.86
C ALA A 12 -6.07 12.79 18.27
N GLN A 13 -7.03 11.91 17.97
CA GLN A 13 -6.90 10.47 18.22
C GLN A 13 -5.76 9.82 17.44
N ALA A 14 -5.47 10.30 16.22
CA ALA A 14 -4.31 9.84 15.45
C ALA A 14 -2.98 10.25 16.08
N VAL A 15 -2.88 11.48 16.62
CA VAL A 15 -1.69 11.99 17.31
C VAL A 15 -1.39 11.22 18.60
N TYR A 16 -2.41 10.92 19.40
CA TYR A 16 -2.24 10.19 20.67
C TYR A 16 -2.11 8.67 20.52
N ALA A 17 -2.14 8.16 19.29
CA ALA A 17 -1.94 6.75 19.02
C ALA A 17 -0.55 6.27 19.46
N GLY A 18 -0.44 5.08 20.04
CA GLY A 18 0.83 4.55 20.52
C GLY A 18 1.89 4.37 19.43
N ASP A 19 1.47 4.04 18.21
CA ASP A 19 2.34 3.96 17.03
C ASP A 19 2.77 5.34 16.51
N ALA A 20 1.90 6.36 16.59
CA ALA A 20 2.24 7.74 16.23
C ALA A 20 3.31 8.33 17.17
N GLN A 21 3.33 7.94 18.44
CA GLN A 21 4.39 8.34 19.38
C GLN A 21 5.76 7.78 18.98
N LEU A 22 5.80 6.69 18.22
CA LEU A 22 7.01 6.07 17.70
C LEU A 22 7.39 6.57 16.30
N ALA A 23 6.73 7.61 15.76
CA ALA A 23 6.96 8.10 14.41
C ALA A 23 8.40 8.60 14.19
N GLY A 24 9.04 9.14 15.24
CA GLY A 24 10.44 9.58 15.21
C GLY A 24 11.46 8.47 15.40
N GLU A 25 11.02 7.26 15.72
CA GLU A 25 11.87 6.12 16.00
C GLU A 25 12.00 5.20 14.79
N TYR A 26 13.13 4.49 14.71
CA TYR A 26 13.31 3.45 13.71
C TYR A 26 12.39 2.25 14.03
N PRO A 27 11.62 1.72 13.07
CA PRO A 27 10.74 0.59 13.33
C PRO A 27 11.49 -0.64 13.86
N SER A 28 10.87 -1.38 14.76
CA SER A 28 11.49 -2.60 15.31
C SER A 28 11.68 -3.64 14.21
N THR A 29 12.67 -4.53 14.38
CA THR A 29 12.91 -5.64 13.44
C THR A 29 11.68 -6.51 13.26
N GLU A 30 10.91 -6.74 14.32
CA GLU A 30 9.68 -7.54 14.26
C GLU A 30 8.61 -6.87 13.39
N THR A 31 8.38 -5.56 13.56
CA THR A 31 7.41 -4.81 12.73
C THR A 31 7.85 -4.83 11.25
N ILE A 32 9.15 -4.65 10.99
CA ILE A 32 9.68 -4.69 9.63
C ILE A 32 9.46 -6.07 8.98
N GLU A 33 9.81 -7.16 9.67
CA GLU A 33 9.62 -8.51 9.13
C GLU A 33 8.15 -8.85 8.94
N ARG A 34 7.26 -8.39 9.83
CA ARG A 34 5.80 -8.51 9.67
C ARG A 34 5.35 -7.86 8.36
N TRP A 35 5.71 -6.61 8.13
CA TRP A 35 5.31 -5.86 6.94
C TRP A 35 5.89 -6.45 5.65
N LYS A 36 7.14 -6.88 5.66
CA LYS A 36 7.76 -7.59 4.54
C LYS A 36 6.98 -8.86 4.19
N LYS A 37 6.60 -9.66 5.20
CA LYS A 37 5.85 -10.91 5.00
C LYS A 37 4.43 -10.67 4.49
N LEU A 38 3.71 -9.71 5.07
CA LEU A 38 2.30 -9.45 4.76
C LEU A 38 2.10 -8.77 3.40
N PHE A 39 3.01 -7.86 3.04
CA PHE A 39 2.84 -6.98 1.89
C PHE A 39 3.88 -7.19 0.78
N GLY A 40 4.85 -8.09 0.97
CA GLY A 40 5.93 -8.33 -0.01
C GLY A 40 6.91 -7.16 -0.13
N TYR A 41 6.96 -6.27 0.85
CA TYR A 41 7.86 -5.11 0.81
C TYR A 41 9.32 -5.52 0.95
N THR A 42 10.19 -4.72 0.35
CA THR A 42 11.61 -4.72 0.72
C THR A 42 11.80 -4.11 2.11
N HIS A 43 12.98 -4.29 2.70
CA HIS A 43 13.32 -3.67 3.99
C HIS A 43 13.15 -2.15 3.97
N GLY A 44 13.68 -1.49 2.94
CA GLY A 44 13.61 -0.03 2.80
C GLY A 44 12.17 0.48 2.63
N GLU A 45 11.34 -0.26 1.90
CA GLU A 45 9.92 0.08 1.74
C GLU A 45 9.13 -0.10 3.03
N ALA A 46 9.34 -1.20 3.75
CA ALA A 46 8.69 -1.43 5.03
C ALA A 46 9.02 -0.29 6.01
N VAL A 47 10.30 0.04 6.17
CA VAL A 47 10.73 1.16 7.03
C VAL A 47 10.07 2.47 6.59
N ARG A 48 10.15 2.81 5.30
CA ARG A 48 9.59 4.05 4.77
C ARG A 48 8.08 4.15 5.01
N LEU A 49 7.32 3.09 4.69
CA LEU A 49 5.86 3.11 4.78
C LEU A 49 5.39 3.08 6.24
N ILE A 50 6.06 2.34 7.13
CA ILE A 50 5.77 2.38 8.57
C ILE A 50 5.99 3.80 9.10
N THR A 51 7.15 4.41 8.83
CA THR A 51 7.45 5.77 9.29
C THR A 51 6.46 6.78 8.73
N GLN A 52 6.09 6.66 7.45
CA GLN A 52 5.08 7.52 6.82
C GLN A 52 3.71 7.37 7.48
N GLN A 53 3.25 6.14 7.72
CA GLN A 53 1.97 5.88 8.37
C GLN A 53 1.95 6.44 9.81
N ARG A 54 3.01 6.22 10.59
CA ARG A 54 3.09 6.74 11.97
C ARG A 54 3.09 8.26 12.03
N ALA A 55 3.72 8.92 11.04
CA ALA A 55 3.78 10.37 10.96
C ALA A 55 2.50 11.02 10.39
N ASP A 56 1.63 10.24 9.75
CA ASP A 56 0.40 10.74 9.15
C ASP A 56 -0.71 10.93 10.18
N VAL A 57 -0.85 12.16 10.66
CA VAL A 57 -1.94 12.58 11.58
C VAL A 57 -3.31 12.65 10.89
N THR A 58 -3.34 12.62 9.57
CA THR A 58 -4.57 12.64 8.77
C THR A 58 -5.05 11.25 8.40
N ARG A 59 -4.31 10.19 8.74
CA ARG A 59 -4.68 8.81 8.41
C ARG A 59 -6.00 8.39 9.04
N GLU A 60 -6.79 7.64 8.29
CA GLU A 60 -7.99 7.00 8.83
C GLU A 60 -7.57 5.80 9.68
N ARG A 61 -8.00 5.79 10.94
CA ARG A 61 -7.73 4.71 11.90
C ARG A 61 -9.02 3.96 12.15
N ILE A 62 -8.90 2.66 12.37
CA ILE A 62 -10.05 1.87 12.84
C ILE A 62 -10.36 2.22 14.29
N SER A 63 -11.63 2.13 14.68
CA SER A 63 -12.02 2.29 16.08
C SER A 63 -11.46 1.15 16.94
N ASP A 64 -11.36 1.36 18.25
CA ASP A 64 -10.98 0.30 19.19
C ASP A 64 -11.98 -0.85 19.17
N GLU A 65 -13.27 -0.54 19.08
CA GLU A 65 -14.36 -1.53 18.95
C GLU A 65 -14.18 -2.41 17.69
N HIS A 66 -13.92 -1.80 16.53
CA HIS A 66 -13.67 -2.55 15.30
C HIS A 66 -12.42 -3.43 15.42
N TRP A 67 -11.36 -2.92 16.06
CA TRP A 67 -10.16 -3.71 16.31
C TRP A 67 -10.45 -4.90 17.22
N ASP A 68 -11.19 -4.71 18.31
CA ASP A 68 -11.52 -5.78 19.25
C ASP A 68 -12.30 -6.92 18.56
N GLU A 69 -13.22 -6.57 17.66
CA GLU A 69 -14.00 -7.54 16.87
C GLU A 69 -13.14 -8.40 15.93
N VAL A 70 -12.17 -7.78 15.25
CA VAL A 70 -11.38 -8.47 14.21
C VAL A 70 -10.03 -8.99 14.70
N SER A 71 -9.55 -8.53 15.85
CA SER A 71 -8.17 -8.72 16.35
C SER A 71 -7.72 -10.17 16.32
N LEU A 72 -8.53 -11.09 16.85
CA LEU A 72 -8.19 -12.52 16.90
C LEU A 72 -7.93 -13.10 15.50
N ALA A 73 -8.86 -12.87 14.57
CA ALA A 73 -8.75 -13.38 13.22
C ALA A 73 -7.57 -12.75 12.47
N LYS A 74 -7.31 -11.45 12.66
CA LYS A 74 -6.21 -10.76 11.98
C LYS A 74 -4.84 -11.16 12.58
N GLN A 75 -4.75 -11.37 13.88
CA GLN A 75 -3.54 -11.85 14.55
C GLN A 75 -3.14 -13.26 14.10
N GLU A 76 -4.11 -14.15 13.87
CA GLU A 76 -3.84 -15.47 13.27
C GLU A 76 -3.24 -15.38 11.87
N LEU A 77 -3.63 -14.36 11.10
CA LEU A 77 -3.04 -14.04 9.80
C LEU A 77 -1.69 -13.30 9.91
N GLY A 78 -1.23 -13.00 11.12
CA GLY A 78 0.04 -12.33 11.42
C GLY A 78 -0.04 -10.80 11.46
N TYR A 79 -1.24 -10.22 11.38
CA TYR A 79 -1.43 -8.77 11.50
C TYR A 79 -1.44 -8.33 12.96
N ASP A 80 -0.81 -7.19 13.22
CA ASP A 80 -1.16 -6.32 14.34
C ASP A 80 -2.09 -5.21 13.85
N ARG A 81 -2.53 -4.33 14.76
CA ARG A 81 -3.41 -3.22 14.40
C ARG A 81 -2.79 -2.31 13.35
N GLU A 82 -1.51 -1.97 13.50
CA GLU A 82 -0.79 -1.08 12.60
C GLU A 82 -0.73 -1.64 11.16
N ALA A 83 -0.33 -2.91 11.01
CA ALA A 83 -0.30 -3.58 9.72
C ALA A 83 -1.72 -3.75 9.16
N TYR A 84 -2.71 -3.98 10.01
CA TYR A 84 -4.09 -4.11 9.55
C TYR A 84 -4.63 -2.78 9.01
N GLU A 85 -4.43 -1.67 9.72
CA GLU A 85 -4.76 -0.32 9.23
C GLU A 85 -4.04 -0.03 7.89
N HIS A 86 -2.74 -0.40 7.77
CA HIS A 86 -2.00 -0.26 6.51
C HIS A 86 -2.66 -1.04 5.35
N SER A 87 -3.15 -2.25 5.64
CA SER A 87 -3.80 -3.09 4.64
C SER A 87 -5.05 -2.45 4.04
N LEU A 88 -5.78 -1.65 4.83
CA LEU A 88 -6.95 -0.90 4.38
C LEU A 88 -6.56 0.26 3.45
N GLN A 89 -5.33 0.76 3.57
CA GLN A 89 -4.82 1.87 2.78
C GLN A 89 -4.07 1.45 1.51
N LEU A 90 -3.93 0.13 1.25
CA LEU A 90 -3.25 -0.38 0.05
C LEU A 90 -3.72 0.26 -1.28
N PRO A 91 -5.02 0.54 -1.51
CA PRO A 91 -5.44 1.25 -2.71
C PRO A 91 -4.86 2.66 -2.85
N ASN A 92 -4.71 3.38 -1.73
CA ASN A 92 -4.15 4.74 -1.71
C ASN A 92 -2.63 4.68 -1.91
N VAL A 93 -1.94 3.79 -1.17
CA VAL A 93 -0.50 3.54 -1.35
C VAL A 93 -0.20 3.17 -2.80
N PHE A 94 -1.05 2.37 -3.45
CA PHE A 94 -0.89 2.05 -4.85
C PHE A 94 -1.04 3.27 -5.75
N LYS A 95 -2.08 4.08 -5.59
CA LYS A 95 -2.29 5.29 -6.39
C LYS A 95 -1.15 6.28 -6.26
N GLU A 96 -0.65 6.49 -5.05
CA GLU A 96 0.47 7.41 -4.77
C GLU A 96 1.77 6.95 -5.45
N ASN A 97 2.07 5.65 -5.38
CA ASN A 97 3.30 5.10 -5.97
C ASN A 97 3.17 4.80 -7.48
N ASN A 98 1.95 4.78 -8.03
CA ASN A 98 1.65 4.39 -9.41
C ASN A 98 0.67 5.36 -10.05
N ALA A 99 0.98 6.66 -9.97
CA ALA A 99 0.19 7.66 -10.66
C ALA A 99 0.19 7.37 -12.17
N PRO A 100 -0.97 7.41 -12.85
CA PRO A 100 -1.03 7.16 -14.28
C PRO A 100 -0.27 8.26 -15.02
N ILE A 101 0.91 7.90 -15.53
CA ILE A 101 1.68 8.78 -16.43
C ILE A 101 1.12 8.56 -17.83
N PRO A 102 0.60 9.61 -18.50
CA PRO A 102 0.14 9.47 -19.88
C PRO A 102 1.35 9.26 -20.78
N MET A 103 1.62 8.00 -21.12
CA MET A 103 2.55 7.64 -22.19
C MET A 103 1.77 7.08 -23.37
N ILE A 104 2.20 7.47 -24.57
CA ILE A 104 1.70 6.91 -25.82
C ILE A 104 2.68 5.81 -26.21
N SER A 105 2.21 4.57 -26.17
CA SER A 105 2.97 3.42 -26.68
C SER A 105 3.28 3.59 -28.18
N ALA A 106 4.21 2.78 -28.70
CA ALA A 106 4.55 2.80 -30.13
C ALA A 106 3.34 2.56 -31.06
N SER A 107 2.26 1.94 -30.56
CA SER A 107 1.01 1.71 -31.27
C SER A 107 -0.01 2.85 -31.17
N GLY A 108 0.31 3.94 -30.46
CA GLY A 108 -0.60 5.08 -30.26
C GLY A 108 -1.56 4.93 -29.08
N GLU A 109 -1.50 3.83 -28.33
CA GLU A 109 -2.37 3.61 -27.16
C GLU A 109 -1.80 4.21 -25.87
N ALA A 110 -2.67 4.76 -25.03
CA ALA A 110 -2.30 5.27 -23.70
C ALA A 110 -1.94 4.13 -22.73
N THR A 111 -0.72 4.18 -22.20
CA THR A 111 -0.17 3.21 -21.25
C THR A 111 0.19 3.88 -19.92
N VAL A 112 0.22 3.07 -18.85
CA VAL A 112 0.57 3.46 -17.48
C VAL A 112 1.75 2.61 -17.00
N LEU A 113 2.67 3.22 -16.26
CA LEU A 113 3.70 2.48 -15.52
C LEU A 113 3.18 2.06 -14.16
N VAL A 114 3.34 0.78 -13.87
CA VAL A 114 3.12 0.20 -12.55
C VAL A 114 4.47 -0.21 -11.99
N ARG A 115 4.93 0.46 -10.94
CA ARG A 115 6.09 0.10 -10.13
C ARG A 115 5.90 -1.31 -9.59
N MET A 116 6.91 -2.15 -9.83
CA MET A 116 6.95 -3.52 -9.33
C MET A 116 7.47 -3.52 -7.91
N ALA A 117 6.55 -3.50 -6.95
CA ALA A 117 6.86 -3.40 -5.53
C ALA A 117 5.77 -4.06 -4.68
N GLY A 118 6.13 -4.50 -3.49
CA GLY A 118 5.20 -5.08 -2.53
C GLY A 118 4.41 -6.26 -3.12
N LEU A 119 3.09 -6.17 -3.08
CA LEU A 119 2.18 -7.20 -3.60
C LEU A 119 2.26 -7.38 -5.13
N LEU A 120 2.91 -6.44 -5.83
CA LEU A 120 3.10 -6.43 -7.28
C LEU A 120 4.58 -6.60 -7.66
N ASP A 121 5.33 -7.40 -6.91
CA ASP A 121 6.77 -7.64 -7.06
C ASP A 121 7.23 -8.30 -8.38
N SER A 122 6.31 -8.74 -9.23
CA SER A 122 6.61 -9.57 -10.40
C SER A 122 5.67 -9.28 -11.58
N ALA A 123 6.20 -9.41 -12.79
CA ALA A 123 5.45 -9.21 -14.02
C ALA A 123 4.34 -10.27 -14.16
N GLU A 124 4.58 -11.47 -13.64
CA GLU A 124 3.63 -12.58 -13.59
C GLU A 124 2.40 -12.21 -12.75
N LYS A 125 2.59 -11.66 -11.55
CA LYS A 125 1.47 -11.20 -10.70
C LYS A 125 0.70 -10.07 -11.36
N ILE A 126 1.41 -9.09 -11.95
CA ILE A 126 0.77 -7.97 -12.65
C ILE A 126 -0.04 -8.47 -13.85
N LYS A 127 0.49 -9.46 -14.58
CA LYS A 127 -0.21 -10.14 -15.68
C LYS A 127 -1.50 -10.79 -15.19
N GLU A 128 -1.40 -11.61 -14.14
CA GLU A 128 -2.50 -12.36 -13.55
C GLU A 128 -3.61 -11.43 -13.05
N ILE A 129 -3.25 -10.46 -12.20
CA ILE A 129 -4.17 -9.51 -11.57
C ILE A 129 -4.80 -8.58 -12.62
N GLY A 130 -3.98 -8.04 -13.51
CA GLY A 130 -4.42 -7.16 -14.59
C GLY A 130 -5.19 -7.90 -15.69
N LYS A 131 -5.20 -9.24 -15.66
CA LYS A 131 -5.76 -10.12 -16.69
C LYS A 131 -5.24 -9.72 -18.09
N LEU A 132 -3.92 -9.63 -18.21
CA LEU A 132 -3.25 -9.38 -19.49
C LEU A 132 -3.09 -10.71 -20.24
N ASP A 133 -3.29 -10.67 -21.55
CA ASP A 133 -3.12 -11.86 -22.41
C ASP A 133 -1.63 -12.23 -22.54
N GLU A 134 -0.78 -11.21 -22.68
CA GLU A 134 0.67 -11.32 -22.83
C GLU A 134 1.42 -10.83 -21.59
N MET A 135 2.70 -11.17 -21.47
CA MET A 135 3.53 -10.66 -20.39
C MET A 135 3.73 -9.15 -20.58
N PRO A 136 3.50 -8.30 -19.55
CA PRO A 136 3.77 -6.87 -19.67
C PRO A 136 5.26 -6.61 -19.90
N GLU A 137 5.56 -5.56 -20.65
CA GLU A 137 6.92 -5.07 -20.81
C GLU A 137 7.45 -4.56 -19.46
N VAL A 138 8.68 -4.94 -19.12
CA VAL A 138 9.36 -4.50 -17.90
C VAL A 138 10.46 -3.50 -18.27
N ILE A 139 10.35 -2.30 -17.71
CA ILE A 139 11.36 -1.25 -17.80
C ILE A 139 12.13 -1.23 -16.47
N GLU A 140 13.46 -1.30 -16.56
CA GLU A 140 14.36 -1.22 -15.41
C GLU A 140 15.08 0.13 -15.42
N ALA A 141 14.99 0.86 -14.31
CA ALA A 141 15.66 2.13 -14.11
C ALA A 141 16.75 1.98 -13.05
N TRP A 142 17.99 2.35 -13.40
CA TRP A 142 19.07 2.44 -12.43
C TRP A 142 19.02 3.80 -11.73
N ILE A 143 18.79 3.77 -10.42
CA ILE A 143 19.08 4.89 -9.53
C ILE A 143 20.43 4.60 -8.87
N GLY A 144 21.25 5.60 -8.54
CA GLY A 144 22.59 5.38 -7.96
C GLY A 144 22.64 4.49 -6.71
N LEU A 145 21.49 4.12 -6.14
CA LEU A 145 21.28 3.26 -4.98
C LEU A 145 20.75 1.85 -5.32
N GLY A 146 20.47 1.53 -6.58
CA GLY A 146 19.93 0.23 -7.01
C GLY A 146 19.05 0.30 -8.26
N THR A 147 18.31 -0.76 -8.55
CA THR A 147 17.36 -0.79 -9.67
C THR A 147 15.91 -0.80 -9.22
N GLU A 148 15.10 -0.03 -9.93
CA GLU A 148 13.65 0.01 -9.80
C GLU A 148 13.03 -0.52 -11.08
N LYS A 149 12.00 -1.35 -10.95
CA LYS A 149 11.36 -2.01 -12.09
C LYS A 149 9.92 -1.55 -12.23
N PHE A 150 9.49 -1.37 -13.46
CA PHE A 150 8.15 -0.92 -13.80
C PHE A 150 7.57 -1.79 -14.91
N CYS A 151 6.31 -2.18 -14.78
CA CYS A 151 5.55 -2.81 -15.85
C CYS A 151 4.77 -1.75 -16.64
N VAL A 152 4.82 -1.84 -17.96
CA VAL A 152 3.97 -1.05 -18.86
C VAL A 152 2.64 -1.78 -19.03
N VAL A 153 1.54 -1.14 -18.63
CA VAL A 153 0.19 -1.73 -18.73
C VAL A 153 -0.79 -0.76 -19.39
N LYS A 154 -1.84 -1.31 -20.00
CA LYS A 154 -2.96 -0.48 -20.51
C LYS A 154 -3.83 0.01 -19.35
N GLN A 155 -4.58 1.08 -19.58
CA GLN A 155 -5.50 1.65 -18.58
C GLN A 155 -6.49 0.63 -18.00
N GLN A 156 -6.95 -0.34 -18.80
CA GLN A 156 -7.87 -1.38 -18.33
C GLN A 156 -7.22 -2.32 -17.30
N ALA A 157 -5.97 -2.71 -17.52
CA ALA A 157 -5.22 -3.53 -16.59
C ALA A 157 -4.91 -2.76 -15.30
N TYR A 158 -4.54 -1.49 -15.41
CA TYR A 158 -4.35 -0.60 -14.25
C TYR A 158 -5.59 -0.54 -13.35
N LYS A 159 -6.78 -0.40 -13.94
CA LYS A 159 -8.06 -0.43 -13.20
C LYS A 159 -8.27 -1.75 -12.46
N LYS A 160 -8.04 -2.89 -13.12
CA LYS A 160 -8.17 -4.22 -12.51
C LYS A 160 -7.21 -4.44 -11.34
N ILE A 161 -5.98 -3.93 -11.46
CA ILE A 161 -4.99 -3.97 -10.36
C ILE A 161 -5.48 -3.14 -9.16
N GLY A 162 -5.98 -1.93 -9.41
CA GLY A 162 -6.59 -1.12 -8.36
C GLY A 162 -7.79 -1.79 -7.70
N GLU A 163 -8.69 -2.39 -8.48
CA GLU A 163 -9.85 -3.14 -7.98
C GLU A 163 -9.43 -4.35 -7.13
N TRP A 164 -8.40 -5.09 -7.54
CA TRP A 164 -7.88 -6.22 -6.78
C TRP A 164 -7.29 -5.78 -5.43
N LEU A 165 -6.61 -4.64 -5.38
CA LEU A 165 -6.12 -4.08 -4.12
C LEU A 165 -7.26 -3.65 -3.20
N VAL A 166 -8.33 -3.08 -3.75
CA VAL A 166 -9.56 -2.77 -2.99
C VAL A 166 -10.21 -4.05 -2.47
N GLN A 167 -10.32 -5.08 -3.29
CA GLN A 167 -10.84 -6.38 -2.83
C GLN A 167 -9.98 -6.95 -1.71
N ARG A 168 -8.66 -6.81 -1.79
CA ARG A 168 -7.75 -7.25 -0.74
C ARG A 168 -7.93 -6.45 0.55
N SER A 169 -8.13 -5.13 0.48
CA SER A 169 -8.46 -4.33 1.67
C SER A 169 -9.83 -4.72 2.27
N VAL A 170 -10.81 -5.12 1.44
CA VAL A 170 -12.16 -5.51 1.90
C VAL A 170 -12.23 -6.94 2.42
N LEU A 171 -11.52 -7.90 1.80
CA LEU A 171 -11.42 -9.28 2.28
C LEU A 171 -10.72 -9.37 3.65
N HIS A 172 -9.98 -8.33 4.00
CA HIS A 172 -9.40 -8.17 5.31
C HIS A 172 -10.20 -7.26 6.24
N GLN A 173 -11.36 -6.71 5.86
CA GLN A 173 -12.29 -6.14 6.84
C GLN A 173 -12.89 -7.22 7.75
#